data_AF-A0A9P7JI09-F1
#
_entry.id   AF-A0A9P7JI09-F1
#
_cell.length_a   1.000
_cell.length_b   1.000
_cell.length_c   1.000
_cell.angle_alpha   90.00
_cell.angle_beta   90.00
_cell.angle_gamma   90.00
#
_symmetry.space_group_name_H-M   'P 1'
#
loop_
_entity.id
_entity.type
_entity.pdbx_description
1 polymer ?
#
loop_
_entity_poly.entity_id
_entity_poly.type
_entity_poly.pdbx_seq_one_letter_code
_entity_poly.pdbx_strand_id
1 'polypeptide(L)'
;MFASVFNTRNGPLDPEEDERLRLNMFWTDLTSHTCMTYATREYTARLVNVPSYYNRRVEACMATPVKIHGVEYMPKWCEDHGQYNVIGHWEVDQHEPDCASYWIWYKDFGCTSFGSGQRRIEHYLENIPCGGDWKEFCATTPVSFRGMHFTGAQICFKNNGATWGHWVFDDESCR
;
A
#
# COMPACT_ATOMS: atom_id res chain seq x y z
N MET A 1 14.79 19.41 56.85
CA MET A 1 13.58 19.07 56.07
C MET A 1 13.92 19.35 54.62
N PHE A 2 14.31 18.32 53.86
CA PHE A 2 14.72 18.48 52.46
C PHE A 2 13.46 18.50 51.59
N ALA A 3 13.20 19.64 50.93
CA ALA A 3 12.13 19.73 49.94
C ALA A 3 12.60 19.01 48.66
N SER A 4 11.90 17.94 48.30
CA SER A 4 12.06 17.26 47.02
C SER A 4 11.51 18.15 45.91
N VAL A 5 12.37 18.59 44.99
CA VAL A 5 11.95 19.30 43.78
C VAL A 5 11.51 18.24 42.77
N PHE A 6 10.20 18.05 42.65
CA PHE A 6 9.61 17.36 41.49
C PHE A 6 9.84 18.24 40.26
N ASN A 7 10.84 17.88 39.46
CA ASN A 7 11.11 18.52 38.17
C ASN A 7 10.10 18.02 37.14
N THR A 8 8.94 18.67 37.06
CA THR A 8 8.04 18.54 35.91
C THR A 8 8.67 19.27 34.72
N ARG A 9 9.46 18.53 33.91
CA ARG A 9 9.95 19.02 32.60
C ARG A 9 8.78 19.17 31.63
N ASN A 10 8.05 20.28 31.74
CA ASN A 10 7.03 20.73 30.79
C ASN A 10 7.55 21.92 29.98
N GLY A 11 8.74 21.78 29.39
CA GLY A 11 9.31 22.75 28.44
C GLY A 11 9.45 22.12 27.05
N PRO A 12 9.58 22.90 25.97
CA PRO A 12 9.91 22.37 24.65
C PRO A 12 11.23 21.58 24.72
N LEU A 13 11.26 20.39 24.11
CA LEU A 13 12.48 19.60 23.95
C LEU A 13 13.51 20.40 23.12
N ASP A 14 14.74 20.43 23.60
CA ASP A 14 15.88 21.00 22.88
C ASP A 14 16.10 20.25 21.55
N PRO A 15 16.29 20.92 20.40
CA PRO A 15 16.43 20.24 19.11
C PRO A 15 17.57 19.21 19.06
N GLU A 16 18.70 19.45 19.74
CA GLU A 16 19.80 18.47 19.80
C GLU A 16 19.40 17.23 20.61
N GLU A 17 18.69 17.40 21.72
CA GLU A 17 18.14 16.29 22.50
C GLU A 17 17.11 15.50 21.68
N ASP A 18 16.22 16.18 20.96
CA ASP A 18 15.23 15.56 20.06
C ASP A 18 15.90 14.69 18.98
N GLU A 19 16.95 15.21 18.33
CA GLU A 19 17.71 14.49 17.32
C GLU A 19 18.41 13.26 17.92
N ARG A 20 19.07 13.42 19.07
CA ARG A 20 19.73 12.30 19.77
C ARG A 20 18.75 11.20 20.17
N LEU A 21 17.56 11.57 20.64
CA LEU A 21 16.53 10.61 20.98
C LEU A 21 16.05 9.85 19.74
N ARG A 22 15.78 10.56 18.63
CA ARG A 22 15.35 9.95 17.36
C ARG A 22 16.37 8.98 16.79
N LEU A 23 17.67 9.31 16.86
CA LEU A 23 18.75 8.43 16.39
C LEU A 23 18.84 7.10 17.17
N ASN A 24 18.30 7.04 18.38
CA ASN A 24 18.27 5.82 19.19
C ASN A 24 16.96 5.02 19.05
N MET A 25 15.98 5.57 18.34
CA MET A 25 14.73 4.88 18.01
C MET A 25 14.92 4.06 16.73
N PHE A 26 14.40 2.85 16.74
CA PHE A 26 14.47 1.97 15.58
C PHE A 26 13.27 1.03 15.51
N TRP A 27 13.06 0.45 14.34
CA TRP A 27 11.98 -0.48 14.07
C TRP A 27 12.34 -1.91 14.52
N THR A 28 11.39 -2.59 15.16
CA THR A 28 11.43 -4.03 15.43
C THR A 28 10.18 -4.71 14.89
N ASP A 29 10.22 -6.03 14.78
CA ASP A 29 9.06 -6.87 14.44
C ASP A 29 8.42 -6.49 13.09
N LEU A 30 9.27 -6.21 12.09
CA LEU A 30 8.81 -5.92 10.73
C LEU A 30 8.01 -7.13 10.20
N THR A 31 6.72 -6.92 10.07
CA THR A 31 5.74 -7.95 9.74
C THR A 31 5.09 -7.60 8.41
N SER A 32 5.12 -8.53 7.47
CA SER A 32 4.42 -8.45 6.20
C SER A 32 3.01 -8.98 6.33
N HIS A 33 2.03 -8.28 5.76
CA HIS A 33 0.63 -8.71 5.74
C HIS A 33 0.21 -9.27 4.38
N THR A 34 -1.08 -9.59 4.25
CA THR A 34 -1.67 -10.00 2.97
C THR A 34 -1.57 -8.87 1.95
N CYS A 35 -1.43 -9.24 0.68
CA CYS A 35 -1.44 -8.27 -0.42
C CYS A 35 -2.77 -7.51 -0.47
N MET A 36 -2.69 -6.19 -0.58
CA MET A 36 -3.87 -5.31 -0.59
C MET A 36 -4.43 -5.16 -2.00
N THR A 37 -3.55 -4.84 -2.95
CA THR A 37 -3.86 -4.55 -4.36
C THR A 37 -2.73 -5.06 -5.26
N TYR A 38 -2.81 -4.81 -6.57
CA TYR A 38 -1.73 -5.18 -7.49
C TYR A 38 -0.37 -4.67 -7.03
N ALA A 39 0.57 -5.62 -6.92
CA ALA A 39 1.96 -5.39 -6.52
C ALA A 39 2.12 -4.63 -5.19
N THR A 40 1.08 -4.56 -4.35
CA THR A 40 1.08 -3.74 -3.13
C THR A 40 0.83 -4.59 -1.90
N ARG A 41 1.71 -4.44 -0.91
CA ARG A 41 1.63 -5.14 0.38
C ARG A 41 1.72 -4.17 1.55
N GLU A 42 0.93 -4.45 2.59
CA GLU A 42 1.05 -3.74 3.86
C GLU A 42 2.17 -4.35 4.71
N TYR A 43 2.94 -3.48 5.34
CA TYR A 43 3.90 -3.82 6.37
C TYR A 43 3.59 -3.05 7.65
N THR A 44 3.88 -3.68 8.79
CA THR A 44 3.85 -3.02 10.10
C THR A 44 5.10 -3.31 10.89
N ALA A 45 5.48 -2.40 11.76
CA ALA A 45 6.62 -2.56 12.65
C ALA A 45 6.43 -1.67 13.88
N ARG A 46 7.01 -2.09 15.01
CA ARG A 46 6.94 -1.34 16.26
C ARG A 46 8.16 -0.46 16.41
N LEU A 47 7.96 0.81 16.76
CA LEU A 47 9.04 1.71 17.12
C LEU A 47 9.45 1.46 18.57
N VAL A 48 10.72 1.12 18.80
CA VAL A 48 11.27 0.86 20.14
C VAL A 48 12.23 1.97 20.58
N ASN A 49 12.64 1.91 21.84
CA ASN A 49 13.47 2.92 22.52
C ASN A 49 12.85 4.33 22.58
N VAL A 50 11.55 4.43 22.34
CA VAL A 50 10.80 5.67 22.57
C VAL A 50 10.73 5.94 24.08
N PRO A 51 11.33 7.03 24.60
CA PRO A 51 11.27 7.31 26.02
C PRO A 51 9.83 7.54 26.49
N SER A 52 9.53 7.07 27.69
CA SER A 52 8.18 7.13 28.27
C SER A 52 7.62 8.54 28.46
N TYR A 53 8.51 9.54 28.53
CA TYR A 53 8.22 10.97 28.66
C TYR A 53 8.24 11.72 27.32
N TYR A 54 8.64 11.06 26.23
CA TYR A 54 8.70 11.68 24.91
C TYR A 54 7.28 11.81 24.37
N ASN A 55 6.82 13.04 24.15
CA ASN A 55 5.45 13.37 23.75
C ASN A 55 5.26 13.44 22.22
N ARG A 56 6.35 13.51 21.44
CA ARG A 56 6.34 13.61 19.97
C ARG A 56 6.45 12.23 19.29
N ARG A 57 5.82 11.21 19.87
CA ARG A 57 5.97 9.80 19.46
C ARG A 57 5.55 9.55 18.02
N VAL A 58 4.39 10.08 17.63
CA VAL A 58 3.87 9.99 16.26
C VAL A 58 4.78 10.71 15.28
N GLU A 59 5.32 11.88 15.65
CA GLU A 59 6.25 12.62 14.79
C GLU A 59 7.57 11.89 14.60
N ALA A 60 8.11 11.26 15.67
CA ALA A 60 9.30 10.43 15.54
C ALA A 60 9.04 9.20 14.65
N CYS A 61 7.88 8.54 14.83
CA CYS A 61 7.44 7.45 13.98
C CYS A 61 7.42 7.85 12.51
N MET A 62 6.69 8.92 12.15
CA MET A 62 6.60 9.40 10.76
C MET A 62 7.94 9.86 10.17
N ALA A 63 8.92 10.22 11.01
CA ALA A 63 10.25 10.67 10.58
C ALA A 63 11.31 9.56 10.55
N THR A 64 11.00 8.34 10.99
CA THR A 64 11.98 7.23 11.07
C THR A 64 11.78 6.29 9.87
N PRO A 65 12.71 6.24 8.90
CA PRO A 65 12.59 5.33 7.76
C PRO A 65 12.77 3.87 8.18
N VAL A 66 12.11 2.96 7.47
CA VAL A 66 12.36 1.51 7.55
C VAL A 66 12.99 1.03 6.24
N LYS A 67 13.78 -0.03 6.29
CA LYS A 67 14.34 -0.66 5.10
C LYS A 67 13.55 -1.93 4.75
N ILE A 68 12.78 -1.89 3.66
CA ILE A 68 12.01 -3.03 3.13
C ILE A 68 12.59 -3.36 1.75
N HIS A 69 12.94 -4.63 1.51
CA HIS A 69 13.59 -5.09 0.27
C HIS A 69 14.83 -4.29 -0.16
N GLY A 70 15.55 -3.72 0.80
CA GLY A 70 16.75 -2.92 0.53
C GLY A 70 16.48 -1.44 0.20
N VAL A 71 15.22 -1.01 0.13
CA VAL A 71 14.80 0.37 -0.13
C VAL A 71 14.26 1.00 1.16
N GLU A 72 14.53 2.29 1.36
CA GLU A 72 14.04 3.03 2.52
C GLU A 72 12.64 3.60 2.27
N TYR A 73 11.73 3.36 3.21
CA TYR A 73 10.36 3.85 3.17
C TYR A 73 10.02 4.61 4.45
N MET A 74 9.36 5.76 4.29
CA MET A 74 8.73 6.46 5.42
C MET A 74 7.36 5.84 5.71
N PRO A 75 6.94 5.75 6.99
CA PRO A 75 5.61 5.26 7.31
C PRO A 75 4.54 6.10 6.62
N LYS A 76 3.49 5.43 6.13
CA LYS A 76 2.30 6.10 5.59
C LYS A 76 1.43 6.63 6.72
N TRP A 77 1.33 5.90 7.83
CA TRP A 77 0.71 6.39 9.07
C TRP A 77 1.30 5.67 10.29
N CYS A 78 0.97 6.20 11.47
CA CYS A 78 1.46 5.72 12.76
C CYS A 78 0.33 5.68 13.79
N GLU A 79 0.25 4.58 14.54
CA GLU A 79 -0.69 4.41 15.65
C GLU A 79 0.05 4.51 16.99
N ASP A 80 -0.43 5.37 17.90
CA ASP A 80 0.09 5.47 19.27
C ASP A 80 -0.86 4.74 20.23
N HIS A 81 -0.44 3.55 20.65
CA HIS A 81 -1.15 2.70 21.62
C HIS A 81 -0.61 2.89 23.05
N GLY A 82 0.11 3.98 23.31
CA GLY A 82 0.62 4.35 24.62
C GLY A 82 2.12 4.17 24.78
N GLN A 83 2.56 4.11 26.04
CA GLN A 83 3.91 4.50 26.47
C GLN A 83 5.09 3.73 25.84
N TYR A 84 4.83 2.59 25.19
CA TYR A 84 5.86 1.79 24.52
C TYR A 84 5.39 1.18 23.19
N ASN A 85 4.21 1.56 22.69
CA ASN A 85 3.59 0.84 21.59
C ASN A 85 3.18 1.82 20.50
N VAL A 86 4.15 2.21 19.69
CA VAL A 86 3.93 3.01 18.49
C VAL A 86 4.14 2.09 17.30
N ILE A 87 3.14 1.94 16.46
CA ILE A 87 3.15 1.05 15.29
C ILE A 87 3.20 1.91 14.04
N GLY A 88 4.21 1.72 13.22
CA GLY A 88 4.29 2.29 11.87
C GLY A 88 3.65 1.35 10.86
N HIS A 89 3.03 1.92 9.84
CA HIS A 89 2.42 1.19 8.73
C HIS A 89 2.97 1.69 7.40
N TRP A 90 3.23 0.77 6.48
CA TRP A 90 3.71 1.06 5.13
C TRP A 90 2.87 0.31 4.11
N GLU A 91 2.63 0.94 2.97
CA GLU A 91 2.13 0.28 1.77
C GLU A 91 3.28 0.31 0.75
N VAL A 92 3.81 -0.88 0.44
CA VAL A 92 4.94 -1.04 -0.47
C VAL A 92 4.42 -1.60 -1.78
N ASP A 93 4.60 -0.85 -2.86
CA ASP A 93 4.12 -1.14 -4.23
C ASP A 93 5.22 -1.61 -5.18
N GLN A 94 6.43 -1.85 -4.66
CA GLN A 94 7.61 -2.25 -5.41
C GLN A 94 8.23 -3.51 -4.83
N HIS A 95 8.77 -4.36 -5.71
CA HIS A 95 9.44 -5.60 -5.34
C HIS A 95 8.54 -6.58 -4.55
N GLU A 96 7.23 -6.55 -4.81
CA GLU A 96 6.22 -7.49 -4.28
C GLU A 96 5.68 -8.44 -5.37
N PRO A 97 6.51 -9.36 -5.90
CA PRO A 97 6.10 -10.24 -6.99
C PRO A 97 4.93 -11.16 -6.60
N ASP A 98 4.83 -11.54 -5.32
CA ASP A 98 3.74 -12.36 -4.80
C ASP A 98 2.37 -11.65 -4.86
N CYS A 99 2.38 -10.31 -4.91
CA CYS A 99 1.17 -9.49 -5.02
C CYS A 99 0.83 -9.12 -6.47
N ALA A 100 1.61 -9.60 -7.45
CA ALA A 100 1.41 -9.26 -8.86
C ALA A 100 0.44 -10.24 -9.54
N SER A 101 -0.84 -9.91 -9.54
CA SER A 101 -1.83 -10.53 -10.43
C SER A 101 -1.58 -10.15 -11.88
N TYR A 102 -2.11 -10.92 -12.82
CA TYR A 102 -1.93 -10.64 -14.26
C TYR A 102 -3.11 -11.10 -15.11
N TRP A 103 -3.25 -10.45 -16.26
CA TRP A 103 -4.26 -10.79 -17.26
C TRP A 103 -3.69 -11.79 -18.26
N ILE A 104 -4.25 -12.99 -18.32
CA ILE A 104 -3.62 -14.09 -19.09
C ILE A 104 -4.08 -14.16 -20.55
N TRP A 105 -5.38 -14.06 -20.82
CA TRP A 105 -5.93 -14.08 -22.17
C TRP A 105 -7.22 -13.27 -22.23
N TYR A 106 -7.63 -12.93 -23.46
CA TYR A 106 -8.81 -12.11 -23.68
C TYR A 106 -9.75 -12.67 -24.74
N LYS A 107 -11.01 -12.33 -24.57
CA LYS A 107 -12.06 -12.50 -25.57
C LYS A 107 -12.38 -11.15 -26.18
N ASP A 108 -12.24 -11.07 -27.49
CA ASP A 108 -12.71 -9.94 -28.27
C ASP A 108 -14.17 -10.17 -28.65
N PHE A 109 -15.06 -9.31 -28.18
CA PHE A 109 -16.49 -9.37 -28.49
C PHE A 109 -16.84 -8.54 -29.73
N GLY A 110 -15.85 -7.93 -30.39
CA GLY A 110 -16.04 -7.08 -31.54
C GLY A 110 -16.64 -5.72 -31.18
N CYS A 111 -17.22 -5.07 -32.18
CA CYS A 111 -17.82 -3.75 -32.04
C CYS A 111 -19.04 -3.80 -31.13
N THR A 112 -19.20 -2.81 -30.25
CA THR A 112 -20.33 -2.73 -29.32
C THR A 112 -21.68 -2.60 -30.05
N SER A 113 -21.70 -1.86 -31.15
CA SER A 113 -22.78 -1.81 -32.14
C SER A 113 -22.23 -1.32 -33.48
N PHE A 114 -23.03 -1.43 -34.55
CA PHE A 114 -22.62 -0.94 -35.87
C PHE A 114 -22.47 0.59 -35.87
N GLY A 115 -21.31 1.09 -36.29
CA GLY A 115 -21.00 2.52 -36.33
C GLY A 115 -20.74 3.15 -34.96
N SER A 116 -20.55 2.36 -33.88
CA SER A 116 -20.27 2.90 -32.56
C SER A 116 -18.87 3.52 -32.45
N GLY A 117 -17.95 3.09 -33.31
CA GLY A 117 -16.53 3.39 -33.16
C GLY A 117 -15.93 2.80 -31.88
N GLN A 118 -16.58 1.81 -31.24
CA GLN A 118 -16.17 1.23 -29.97
C GLN A 118 -16.12 -0.30 -30.03
N ARG A 119 -15.10 -0.88 -29.42
CA ARG A 119 -14.90 -2.33 -29.30
C ARG A 119 -14.93 -2.76 -27.84
N ARG A 120 -15.46 -3.96 -27.59
CA ARG A 120 -15.52 -4.58 -26.27
C ARG A 120 -14.57 -5.77 -26.19
N ILE A 121 -13.80 -5.85 -25.12
CA ILE A 121 -13.02 -7.03 -24.77
C ILE A 121 -13.19 -7.39 -23.29
N GLU A 122 -12.91 -8.65 -22.96
CA GLU A 122 -12.86 -9.14 -21.59
C GLU A 122 -11.61 -9.98 -21.37
N HIS A 123 -10.88 -9.72 -20.28
CA HIS A 123 -9.72 -10.51 -19.88
C HIS A 123 -10.01 -11.31 -18.62
N TYR A 124 -9.40 -12.48 -18.53
CA TYR A 124 -9.39 -13.29 -17.32
C TYR A 124 -8.21 -12.89 -16.42
N LEU A 125 -8.49 -12.66 -15.13
CA LEU A 125 -7.51 -12.29 -14.11
C LEU A 125 -7.03 -13.53 -13.36
N GLU A 126 -5.71 -13.69 -13.26
CA GLU A 126 -5.04 -14.77 -12.55
C GLU A 126 -4.13 -14.26 -11.44
N ASN A 127 -3.68 -15.20 -10.60
CA ASN A 127 -2.73 -14.97 -9.51
C ASN A 127 -3.21 -13.92 -8.50
N ILE A 128 -4.51 -13.98 -8.15
CA ILE A 128 -5.05 -13.21 -7.03
C ILE A 128 -4.58 -13.90 -5.73
N PRO A 129 -3.84 -13.20 -4.85
CA PRO A 129 -3.34 -13.78 -3.60
C PRO A 129 -4.47 -14.33 -2.73
N CYS A 130 -4.20 -15.43 -2.02
CA CYS A 130 -5.17 -16.02 -1.11
C CYS A 130 -5.61 -15.01 -0.05
N GLY A 131 -6.93 -14.84 0.12
CA GLY A 131 -7.51 -13.85 1.03
C GLY A 131 -7.55 -12.41 0.49
N GLY A 132 -6.97 -12.13 -0.68
CA GLY A 132 -7.04 -10.82 -1.33
C GLY A 132 -8.43 -10.50 -1.88
N ASP A 133 -8.78 -9.20 -1.92
CA ASP A 133 -10.04 -8.76 -2.52
C ASP A 133 -9.92 -8.73 -4.05
N TRP A 134 -10.53 -9.73 -4.69
CA TRP A 134 -10.56 -9.83 -6.15
C TRP A 134 -11.02 -8.55 -6.87
N LYS A 135 -11.87 -7.71 -6.25
CA LYS A 135 -12.32 -6.44 -6.83
C LYS A 135 -11.18 -5.45 -6.88
N GLU A 136 -10.44 -5.33 -5.78
CA GLU A 136 -9.27 -4.45 -5.69
C GLU A 136 -8.20 -4.87 -6.68
N PHE A 137 -7.86 -6.17 -6.74
CA PHE A 137 -6.91 -6.68 -7.74
C PHE A 137 -7.40 -6.43 -9.16
N CYS A 138 -8.67 -6.65 -9.46
CA CYS A 138 -9.21 -6.38 -10.79
C CYS A 138 -9.17 -4.89 -11.17
N ALA A 139 -9.40 -3.99 -10.22
CA ALA A 139 -9.37 -2.55 -10.43
C ALA A 139 -7.94 -1.96 -10.51
N THR A 140 -6.93 -2.70 -10.04
CA THR A 140 -5.54 -2.20 -9.92
C THR A 140 -4.52 -2.99 -10.73
N THR A 141 -4.89 -4.13 -11.31
CA THR A 141 -3.98 -4.89 -12.18
C THR A 141 -3.85 -4.21 -13.53
N PRO A 142 -2.67 -3.70 -13.90
CA PRO A 142 -2.51 -3.01 -15.16
C PRO A 142 -2.59 -3.98 -16.33
N VAL A 143 -3.06 -3.47 -17.48
CA VAL A 143 -3.07 -4.20 -18.74
C VAL A 143 -2.64 -3.29 -19.87
N SER A 144 -1.86 -3.84 -20.80
CA SER A 144 -1.50 -3.16 -22.04
C SER A 144 -1.90 -4.04 -23.22
N PHE A 145 -2.75 -3.53 -24.10
CA PHE A 145 -3.13 -4.20 -25.34
C PHE A 145 -3.42 -3.16 -26.42
N ARG A 146 -3.14 -3.50 -27.69
CA ARG A 146 -3.36 -2.62 -28.86
C ARG A 146 -2.76 -1.21 -28.71
N GLY A 147 -1.61 -1.09 -28.05
CA GLY A 147 -0.94 0.19 -27.82
C GLY A 147 -1.60 1.08 -26.75
N MET A 148 -2.66 0.64 -26.10
CA MET A 148 -3.28 1.31 -24.96
C MET A 148 -2.76 0.71 -23.65
N HIS A 149 -2.76 1.53 -22.61
CA HIS A 149 -2.41 1.13 -21.26
C HIS A 149 -3.52 1.52 -20.29
N PHE A 150 -3.93 0.57 -19.46
CA PHE A 150 -4.93 0.77 -18.41
C PHE A 150 -4.32 0.35 -17.07
N THR A 151 -4.60 1.11 -16.02
CA THR A 151 -4.16 0.79 -14.65
C THR A 151 -4.98 -0.33 -14.01
N GLY A 152 -6.06 -0.76 -14.66
CA GLY A 152 -7.04 -1.71 -14.15
C GLY A 152 -8.17 -1.96 -15.13
N ALA A 153 -9.10 -2.84 -14.76
CA ALA A 153 -10.32 -3.03 -15.52
C ALA A 153 -11.32 -1.89 -15.31
N GLN A 154 -12.06 -1.51 -16.36
CA GLN A 154 -13.15 -0.53 -16.24
C GLN A 154 -14.33 -1.13 -15.48
N ILE A 155 -14.61 -2.41 -15.71
CA ILE A 155 -15.66 -3.16 -15.01
C ILE A 155 -15.08 -4.51 -14.58
N CYS A 156 -15.33 -4.86 -13.32
CA CYS A 156 -14.91 -6.10 -12.69
C CYS A 156 -16.10 -7.00 -12.39
N PHE A 157 -16.03 -8.27 -12.77
CA PHE A 157 -17.10 -9.22 -12.51
C PHE A 157 -16.56 -10.63 -12.29
N LYS A 158 -17.39 -11.48 -11.66
CA LYS A 158 -17.11 -12.91 -11.51
C LYS A 158 -17.99 -13.74 -12.44
N ASN A 159 -17.41 -14.75 -13.04
CA ASN A 159 -18.12 -15.74 -13.83
C ASN A 159 -17.57 -17.13 -13.51
N ASN A 160 -18.43 -18.04 -13.03
CA ASN A 160 -18.02 -19.39 -12.57
C ASN A 160 -16.84 -19.40 -11.57
N GLY A 161 -16.83 -18.43 -10.63
CA GLY A 161 -15.76 -18.30 -9.63
C GLY A 161 -14.48 -17.62 -10.12
N ALA A 162 -14.29 -17.51 -11.43
CA ALA A 162 -13.20 -16.78 -12.07
C ALA A 162 -13.45 -15.26 -12.06
N THR A 163 -12.39 -14.47 -11.92
CA THR A 163 -12.43 -13.00 -11.96
C THR A 163 -12.12 -12.50 -13.37
N TRP A 164 -12.91 -11.54 -13.83
CA TRP A 164 -12.83 -10.98 -15.17
C TRP A 164 -12.83 -9.46 -15.14
N GLY A 165 -12.04 -8.90 -16.04
CA GLY A 165 -12.02 -7.48 -16.36
C GLY A 165 -12.68 -7.24 -17.71
N HIS A 166 -13.34 -6.11 -17.85
CA HIS A 166 -14.00 -5.68 -19.08
C HIS A 166 -13.55 -4.28 -19.45
N TRP A 167 -13.34 -4.07 -20.76
CA TRP A 167 -12.98 -2.79 -21.33
C TRP A 167 -13.82 -2.53 -22.59
N VAL A 168 -14.28 -1.29 -22.70
CA VAL A 168 -14.78 -0.67 -23.93
C VAL A 168 -13.85 0.47 -24.29
N PHE A 169 -13.38 0.47 -25.53
CA PHE A 169 -12.44 1.47 -26.03
C PHE A 169 -12.74 1.82 -27.48
N ASP A 170 -12.22 2.96 -27.91
CA ASP A 170 -12.43 3.46 -29.27
C ASP A 170 -11.61 2.64 -30.28
N ASP A 171 -12.26 2.24 -31.37
CA ASP A 171 -11.67 1.49 -32.47
C ASP A 171 -12.28 1.97 -33.80
N GLU A 172 -11.44 2.53 -34.67
CA GLU A 172 -11.86 3.05 -35.97
C GLU A 172 -12.43 1.98 -36.90
N SER A 173 -12.07 0.71 -36.70
CA SER A 173 -12.66 -0.40 -37.46
C SER A 173 -14.14 -0.64 -37.12
N CYS A 174 -14.66 0.00 -36.08
CA CYS A 174 -16.05 -0.09 -35.64
C CYS A 174 -16.90 1.13 -36.02
N ARG A 175 -16.36 2.06 -36.81
CA ARG A 175 -17.09 3.21 -37.36
C ARG A 175 -17.88 2.88 -38.62
#